data_AF-A0A936JJT1-F1
#
_entry.id   AF-A0A936JJT1-F1
#
_cell.length_a   1.000
_cell.length_b   1.000
_cell.length_c   1.000
_cell.angle_alpha   90.00
_cell.angle_beta   90.00
_cell.angle_gamma   90.00
#
_symmetry.space_group_name_H-M   'P 1'
#
loop_
_entity.id
_entity.type
_entity.pdbx_description
1 polymer ?
#
loop_
_entity_poly.entity_id
_entity_poly.type
_entity_poly.pdbx_seq_one_letter_code
_entity_poly.pdbx_strand_id
1 'polypeptide(L)'
;MSKQNYVRLNVALTVNGISCSISEELFSTFLEQIITYKQYKSLSARSNQFPEGVVEDLPPNMLAEIVQSRQLDHRKSVASNPDITKEAVATLLNDEQIEVIRELTENKDALKLMKSRDIYELARYSSDTIILRNLATVFYLDNDLAKDLSEHTPLVELLLKNSDLEVRNRMVEYLSVQRMEVERFDENLDAELVSMVNKSIESKRQERKGEI
;
A
#
# COMPACT_ATOMS: atom_id res chain seq x y z
N MET A 1 -45.89 -1.25 19.83
CA MET A 1 -44.61 -1.16 19.09
C MET A 1 -44.55 0.20 18.41
N SER A 2 -43.87 1.17 19.03
CA SER A 2 -43.70 2.52 18.50
C SER A 2 -42.67 2.52 17.38
N LYS A 3 -43.11 2.81 16.15
CA LYS A 3 -42.21 3.10 15.03
C LYS A 3 -41.47 4.40 15.34
N GLN A 4 -40.16 4.32 15.57
CA GLN A 4 -39.30 5.50 15.58
C GLN A 4 -39.28 6.08 14.15
N ASN A 5 -40.01 7.18 13.96
CA ASN A 5 -39.90 8.01 12.77
C ASN A 5 -38.58 8.79 12.89
N TYR A 6 -37.52 8.29 12.25
CA TYR A 6 -36.31 9.07 12.06
C TYR A 6 -36.62 10.17 11.02
N VAL A 7 -36.79 11.40 11.49
CA VAL A 7 -36.82 12.57 10.63
C VAL A 7 -35.41 12.75 10.09
N ARG A 8 -35.15 12.34 8.84
CA ARG A 8 -33.91 12.68 8.15
C ARG A 8 -33.93 14.18 7.88
N LEU A 9 -33.12 14.94 8.61
CA LEU A 9 -32.90 16.35 8.30
C LEU A 9 -32.08 16.42 7.00
N ASN A 10 -32.74 16.76 5.90
CA ASN A 10 -32.06 17.02 4.64
C ASN A 10 -31.60 18.47 4.64
N VAL A 11 -30.29 18.70 4.60
CA VAL A 11 -29.72 20.04 4.54
C VAL A 11 -29.77 20.52 3.10
N ALA A 12 -30.38 21.68 2.87
CA ALA A 12 -30.42 22.30 1.54
C ALA A 12 -29.15 23.10 1.30
N LEU A 13 -28.35 22.69 0.31
CA LEU A 13 -27.18 23.41 -0.17
C LEU A 13 -27.48 24.01 -1.53
N THR A 14 -26.96 25.21 -1.80
CA THR A 14 -27.03 25.80 -3.14
C THR A 14 -25.62 26.01 -3.67
N VAL A 15 -25.26 25.28 -4.72
CA VAL A 15 -23.96 25.35 -5.39
C VAL A 15 -24.18 25.86 -6.81
N ASN A 16 -23.57 26.98 -7.18
CA ASN A 16 -23.75 27.63 -8.48
C ASN A 16 -25.22 27.87 -8.88
N GLY A 17 -26.08 28.20 -7.91
CA GLY A 17 -27.51 28.46 -8.14
C GLY A 17 -28.39 27.20 -8.24
N ILE A 18 -27.81 26.01 -8.10
CA ILE A 18 -28.55 24.74 -8.06
C ILE A 18 -28.72 24.31 -6.61
N SER A 19 -29.97 24.19 -6.15
CA SER A 19 -30.30 23.68 -4.82
C SER A 19 -30.34 22.16 -4.82
N CYS A 20 -29.54 21.53 -3.96
CA CYS A 20 -29.57 20.09 -3.70
C CYS A 20 -29.83 19.82 -2.21
N SER A 21 -30.43 18.66 -1.94
CA SER A 21 -30.63 18.16 -0.58
C SER A 21 -29.61 17.08 -0.30
N ILE A 22 -28.80 17.27 0.74
CA ILE A 22 -27.81 16.27 1.18
C ILE A 22 -28.15 15.77 2.58
N SER A 23 -27.64 14.58 2.94
CA SER A 23 -27.78 14.07 4.29
C SER A 23 -26.95 14.92 5.27
N GLU A 24 -27.39 14.97 6.53
CA GLU A 24 -26.70 15.66 7.61
C GLU A 24 -25.27 15.17 7.82
N GLU A 25 -25.03 13.86 7.63
CA GLU A 25 -23.70 13.24 7.69
C GLU A 25 -22.78 13.81 6.61
N LEU A 26 -23.24 13.83 5.35
CA LEU A 26 -22.50 14.41 4.22
C LEU A 26 -22.24 15.91 4.40
N PHE A 27 -23.19 16.63 4.99
CA PHE A 27 -23.03 18.05 5.28
C PHE A 27 -21.98 18.32 6.37
N SER A 28 -21.95 17.47 7.39
CA SER A 28 -21.00 17.57 8.50
C SER A 28 -19.58 17.30 8.01
N THR A 29 -19.38 16.22 7.23
CA THR A 29 -18.09 15.93 6.58
C THR A 29 -17.65 17.08 5.66
N PHE A 30 -18.57 17.66 4.89
CA PHE A 30 -18.24 18.79 4.02
C PHE A 30 -17.84 20.05 4.81
N LEU A 31 -18.52 20.34 5.92
CA LEU A 31 -18.16 21.46 6.79
C LEU A 31 -16.80 21.24 7.48
N GLU A 32 -16.54 20.02 7.95
CA GLU A 32 -15.24 19.63 8.51
C GLU A 32 -14.14 19.84 7.47
N GLN A 33 -14.32 19.37 6.24
CA GLN A 33 -13.37 19.61 5.15
C GLN A 33 -13.14 21.11 4.87
N ILE A 34 -14.19 21.93 4.87
CA ILE A 34 -14.05 23.39 4.69
C ILE A 34 -13.30 24.03 5.86
N ILE A 35 -13.58 23.60 7.09
CA ILE A 35 -12.92 24.12 8.29
C ILE A 35 -11.45 23.73 8.27
N THR A 36 -11.14 22.45 8.00
CA THR A 36 -9.78 21.94 7.85
C THR A 36 -9.03 22.68 6.74
N TYR A 37 -9.66 22.91 5.58
CA TYR A 37 -9.05 23.69 4.49
C TYR A 37 -8.81 25.17 4.85
N LYS A 38 -9.74 25.80 5.57
CA LYS A 38 -9.56 27.19 6.05
C LYS A 38 -8.47 27.28 7.10
N GLN A 39 -8.39 26.30 8.00
CA GLN A 39 -7.31 26.17 8.98
C GLN A 39 -5.98 25.96 8.26
N TYR A 40 -5.89 25.05 7.29
CA TYR A 40 -4.75 24.85 6.38
C TYR A 40 -4.28 26.18 5.76
N LYS A 41 -5.18 26.92 5.10
CA LYS A 41 -4.83 28.19 4.43
C LYS A 41 -4.39 29.26 5.41
N SER A 42 -4.92 29.25 6.63
CA SER A 42 -4.56 30.20 7.69
C SER A 42 -3.22 29.86 8.36
N LEU A 43 -2.91 28.57 8.53
CA LEU A 43 -1.67 28.07 9.14
C LEU A 43 -0.50 28.12 8.15
N SER A 44 -0.73 27.77 6.89
CA SER A 44 0.23 27.95 5.79
C SER A 44 0.69 29.41 5.64
N ALA A 45 -0.11 30.38 6.08
CA ALA A 45 0.26 31.80 6.08
C ALA A 45 1.03 32.25 7.33
N ARG A 46 1.11 31.41 8.38
CA ARG A 46 1.62 31.78 9.72
C ARG A 46 2.72 30.90 10.28
N SER A 47 2.82 29.62 9.90
CA SER A 47 3.90 28.72 10.33
C SER A 47 4.45 27.89 9.18
N ASN A 48 5.76 27.63 9.21
CA ASN A 48 6.42 26.65 8.33
C ASN A 48 6.19 25.19 8.79
N GLN A 49 5.48 24.97 9.91
CA GLN A 49 5.20 23.65 10.45
C GLN A 49 3.77 23.24 10.13
N PHE A 50 3.64 22.06 9.52
CA PHE A 50 2.39 21.37 9.28
C PHE A 50 2.00 20.61 10.56
N PRO A 51 0.77 20.75 11.09
CA PRO A 51 0.38 19.97 12.26
C PRO A 51 0.29 18.48 11.86
N GLU A 52 0.87 17.59 12.67
CA GLU A 52 0.75 16.14 12.50
C GLU A 52 -0.74 15.74 12.43
N GLY A 53 -1.09 14.84 11.50
CA GLY A 53 -2.44 14.29 11.35
C GLY A 53 -3.44 15.09 10.49
N VAL A 54 -3.07 16.25 9.93
CA VAL A 54 -4.03 17.10 9.16
C VAL A 54 -4.30 16.59 7.73
N VAL A 55 -3.48 15.67 7.22
CA VAL A 55 -3.69 15.10 5.86
C VAL A 55 -4.56 13.84 5.88
N GLU A 56 -4.65 13.16 7.04
CA GLU A 56 -5.59 12.06 7.24
C GLU A 56 -7.00 12.62 6.95
N ASP A 57 -7.78 11.96 6.11
CA ASP A 57 -9.12 12.37 5.64
C ASP A 57 -9.21 13.50 4.58
N LEU A 58 -8.09 14.00 4.05
CA LEU A 58 -8.17 14.94 2.93
C LEU A 58 -8.57 14.24 1.62
N PRO A 59 -9.51 14.82 0.84
CA PRO A 59 -9.92 14.22 -0.42
C PRO A 59 -8.77 14.23 -1.44
N PRO A 60 -8.74 13.26 -2.39
CA PRO A 60 -7.67 13.10 -3.38
C PRO A 60 -7.25 14.37 -4.13
N ASN A 61 -8.21 15.23 -4.45
CA ASN A 61 -7.96 16.50 -5.14
C ASN A 61 -7.16 17.50 -4.27
N MET A 62 -7.37 17.50 -2.96
CA MET A 62 -6.58 18.34 -2.03
C MET A 62 -5.17 17.77 -1.85
N LEU A 63 -5.02 16.45 -1.78
CA LEU A 63 -3.70 15.81 -1.75
C LEU A 63 -2.86 16.19 -2.98
N ALA A 64 -3.48 16.22 -4.16
CA ALA A 64 -2.84 16.62 -5.41
C ALA A 64 -2.38 18.10 -5.44
N GLU A 65 -2.99 18.98 -4.65
CA GLU A 65 -2.49 20.35 -4.49
C GLU A 65 -1.33 20.41 -3.49
N ILE A 66 -1.43 19.67 -2.37
CA ILE A 66 -0.44 19.68 -1.29
C ILE A 66 0.87 19.00 -1.73
N VAL A 67 0.80 17.98 -2.58
CA VAL A 67 1.99 17.29 -3.11
C VAL A 67 2.94 18.23 -3.88
N GLN A 68 2.41 19.32 -4.43
CA GLN A 68 3.18 20.36 -5.15
C GLN A 68 3.62 21.51 -4.22
N SER A 69 3.38 21.39 -2.91
CA SER A 69 3.76 22.40 -1.94
C SER A 69 5.27 22.61 -1.91
N ARG A 70 5.70 23.87 -1.82
CA ARG A 70 7.12 24.21 -1.60
C ARG A 70 7.61 23.80 -0.20
N GLN A 71 6.69 23.63 0.74
CA GLN A 71 7.03 23.26 2.12
C GLN A 71 7.32 21.75 2.21
N LEU A 72 8.50 21.41 2.72
CA LEU A 72 8.95 20.03 2.90
C LEU A 72 7.96 19.23 3.76
N ASP A 73 7.56 19.76 4.91
CA ASP A 73 6.65 19.10 5.84
C ASP A 73 5.32 18.73 5.20
N HIS A 74 4.81 19.55 4.28
CA HIS A 74 3.57 19.25 3.57
C HIS A 74 3.73 18.02 2.69
N ARG A 75 4.82 17.93 1.93
CA ARG A 75 5.08 16.81 1.02
C ARG A 75 5.38 15.53 1.80
N LYS A 76 6.09 15.64 2.93
CA LYS A 76 6.27 14.54 3.89
C LYS A 76 4.93 14.00 4.40
N SER A 77 4.03 14.88 4.82
CA SER A 77 2.71 14.46 5.31
C SER A 77 1.82 13.84 4.23
N VAL A 78 1.97 14.23 2.96
CA VAL A 78 1.31 13.52 1.86
C VAL A 78 1.95 12.15 1.65
N ALA A 79 3.29 12.06 1.70
CA ALA A 79 4.03 10.82 1.52
C ALA A 79 3.69 9.76 2.58
N SER A 80 3.47 10.16 3.83
CA SER A 80 3.10 9.27 4.94
C SER A 80 1.60 8.95 5.04
N ASN A 81 0.76 9.53 4.17
CA ASN A 81 -0.69 9.38 4.25
C ASN A 81 -1.15 7.97 3.80
N PRO A 82 -1.95 7.22 4.58
CA PRO A 82 -2.46 5.91 4.17
C PRO A 82 -3.39 5.98 2.94
N ASP A 83 -4.11 7.08 2.74
CA ASP A 83 -5.01 7.31 1.59
C ASP A 83 -4.29 7.97 0.40
N ILE A 84 -2.96 7.85 0.35
CA ILE A 84 -2.15 8.40 -0.74
C ILE A 84 -2.61 7.87 -2.10
N THR A 85 -2.67 8.76 -3.09
CA THR A 85 -3.09 8.41 -4.45
C THR A 85 -1.90 7.99 -5.30
N LYS A 86 -2.20 7.24 -6.38
CA LYS A 86 -1.18 6.84 -7.36
C LYS A 86 -0.50 8.05 -8.02
N GLU A 87 -1.26 9.12 -8.26
CA GLU A 87 -0.76 10.38 -8.82
C GLU A 87 0.19 11.09 -7.84
N ALA A 88 -0.12 11.07 -6.54
CA ALA A 88 0.74 11.60 -5.51
C ALA A 88 2.04 10.79 -5.40
N VAL A 89 1.97 9.46 -5.40
CA VAL A 89 3.15 8.58 -5.41
C VAL A 89 4.05 8.88 -6.61
N ALA A 90 3.49 8.95 -7.82
CA ALA A 90 4.26 9.25 -9.04
C ALA A 90 4.98 10.61 -8.98
N THR A 91 4.35 11.60 -8.33
CA THR A 91 4.94 12.91 -8.12
C THR A 91 6.09 12.84 -7.11
N LEU A 92 5.83 12.25 -5.94
CA LEU A 92 6.77 12.22 -4.81
C LEU A 92 7.98 11.32 -5.05
N LEU A 93 7.87 10.31 -5.92
CA LEU A 93 9.01 9.49 -6.34
C LEU A 93 10.13 10.30 -6.98
N ASN A 94 9.81 11.47 -7.54
CA ASN A 94 10.75 12.38 -8.16
C ASN A 94 11.04 13.62 -7.28
N ASP A 95 10.68 13.57 -5.98
CA ASP A 95 10.95 14.68 -5.07
C ASP A 95 12.46 14.89 -4.92
N GLU A 96 12.87 16.15 -4.88
CA GLU A 96 14.27 16.53 -4.71
C GLU A 96 14.76 16.32 -3.27
N GLN A 97 13.85 16.21 -2.30
CA GLN A 97 14.18 16.04 -0.89
C GLN A 97 14.11 14.57 -0.48
N ILE A 98 15.25 14.02 -0.03
CA ILE A 98 15.38 12.61 0.33
C ILE A 98 14.46 12.21 1.48
N GLU A 99 14.16 13.15 2.39
CA GLU A 99 13.25 12.95 3.51
C GLU A 99 11.84 12.62 3.04
N VAL A 100 11.38 13.19 1.92
CA VAL A 100 10.06 12.87 1.34
C VAL A 100 10.04 11.43 0.82
N ILE A 101 11.10 11.01 0.14
CA ILE A 101 11.21 9.67 -0.41
C ILE A 101 11.33 8.62 0.72
N ARG A 102 11.98 8.96 1.84
CA ARG A 102 12.01 8.10 3.04
C ARG A 102 10.61 7.87 3.59
N GLU A 103 9.82 8.92 3.81
CA GLU A 103 8.42 8.80 4.26
C GLU A 103 7.59 8.00 3.24
N LEU A 104 7.79 8.26 1.94
CA LEU A 104 7.06 7.57 0.87
C LEU A 104 7.35 6.07 0.84
N THR A 105 8.60 5.67 1.10
CA THR A 105 8.99 4.25 1.12
C THR A 105 8.67 3.56 2.45
N GLU A 106 8.50 4.31 3.53
CA GLU A 106 8.01 3.78 4.80
C GLU A 106 6.50 3.51 4.74
N ASN A 107 5.77 4.28 3.94
CA ASN A 107 4.36 4.10 3.68
C ASN A 107 4.07 2.84 2.84
N LYS A 108 3.44 1.84 3.47
CA LYS A 108 3.10 0.56 2.84
C LYS A 108 2.09 0.70 1.70
N ASP A 109 1.14 1.61 1.85
CA ASP A 109 0.10 1.81 0.84
C ASP A 109 0.66 2.57 -0.37
N ALA A 110 1.62 3.47 -0.16
CA ALA A 110 2.42 4.03 -1.25
C ALA A 110 3.22 2.95 -2.00
N LEU A 111 3.91 2.05 -1.29
CA LEU A 111 4.68 0.96 -1.90
C LEU A 111 3.83 0.06 -2.80
N LYS A 112 2.60 -0.28 -2.39
CA LYS A 112 1.65 -1.06 -3.22
C LYS A 112 1.22 -0.36 -4.50
N LEU A 113 1.26 0.97 -4.52
CA LEU A 113 0.89 1.78 -5.68
C LEU A 113 2.06 2.04 -6.63
N MET A 114 3.30 1.79 -6.19
CA MET A 114 4.49 1.92 -7.03
C MET A 114 4.53 0.82 -8.08
N LYS A 115 5.08 1.13 -9.26
CA LYS A 115 5.36 0.10 -10.26
C LYS A 115 6.67 -0.61 -9.88
N SER A 116 6.78 -1.88 -10.24
CA SER A 116 7.99 -2.68 -10.02
C SER A 116 9.25 -2.05 -10.63
N ARG A 117 9.11 -1.37 -11.77
CA ARG A 117 10.19 -0.56 -12.36
C ARG A 117 10.60 0.60 -11.45
N ASP A 118 9.66 1.33 -10.87
CA ASP A 118 9.96 2.50 -10.04
C ASP A 118 10.68 2.07 -8.76
N ILE A 119 10.25 0.96 -8.15
CA ILE A 119 10.94 0.32 -7.02
C ILE A 119 12.37 -0.08 -7.40
N TYR A 120 12.55 -0.70 -8.56
CA TYR A 120 13.87 -1.10 -9.05
C TYR A 120 14.80 0.09 -9.27
N GLU A 121 14.34 1.13 -9.98
CA GLU A 121 15.15 2.32 -10.25
C GLU A 121 15.50 3.05 -8.94
N LEU A 122 14.55 3.13 -8.01
CA LEU A 122 14.79 3.72 -6.70
C LEU A 122 15.85 2.94 -5.92
N ALA A 123 15.78 1.61 -5.89
CA ALA A 123 16.81 0.78 -5.27
C ALA A 123 18.17 0.91 -5.98
N ARG A 124 18.16 1.02 -7.30
CA ARG A 124 19.37 1.11 -8.13
C ARG A 124 20.14 2.40 -7.94
N TYR A 125 19.44 3.52 -7.82
CA TYR A 125 20.06 4.84 -7.75
C TYR A 125 20.11 5.43 -6.35
N SER A 126 19.41 4.85 -5.37
CA SER A 126 19.51 5.28 -3.98
C SER A 126 20.78 4.75 -3.31
N SER A 127 21.55 5.65 -2.71
CA SER A 127 22.58 5.31 -1.73
C SER A 127 22.06 5.38 -0.28
N ASP A 128 20.79 5.74 -0.10
CA ASP A 128 20.18 5.94 1.21
C ASP A 128 19.77 4.59 1.81
N THR A 129 20.40 4.22 2.92
CA THR A 129 20.17 2.92 3.57
C THR A 129 18.77 2.79 4.14
N ILE A 130 18.11 3.88 4.53
CA ILE A 130 16.73 3.84 5.06
C ILE A 130 15.78 3.46 3.93
N ILE A 131 15.90 4.12 2.77
CA ILE A 131 15.12 3.77 1.57
C ILE A 131 15.34 2.31 1.21
N LEU A 132 16.59 1.86 1.15
CA LEU A 132 16.91 0.47 0.77
C LEU A 132 16.37 -0.56 1.77
N ARG A 133 16.39 -0.26 3.07
CA ARG A 133 15.79 -1.10 4.10
C ARG A 133 14.28 -1.14 3.95
N ASN A 134 13.64 0.01 3.70
CA ASN A 134 12.20 0.11 3.45
C ASN A 134 11.80 -0.74 2.24
N LEU A 135 12.54 -0.64 1.12
CA LEU A 135 12.29 -1.46 -0.07
C LEU A 135 12.50 -2.95 0.18
N ALA A 136 13.49 -3.34 0.99
CA ALA A 136 13.68 -4.74 1.38
C ALA A 136 12.51 -5.28 2.22
N THR A 137 11.72 -4.41 2.87
CA THR A 137 10.52 -4.84 3.61
C THR A 137 9.37 -5.23 2.69
N VAL A 138 9.34 -4.74 1.45
CA VAL A 138 8.26 -5.02 0.48
C VAL A 138 8.00 -6.52 0.35
N PHE A 139 9.08 -7.31 0.37
CA PHE A 139 9.04 -8.78 0.27
C PHE A 139 8.28 -9.49 1.42
N TYR A 140 7.94 -8.78 2.49
CA TYR A 140 7.16 -9.27 3.63
C TYR A 140 5.76 -8.66 3.72
N LEU A 141 5.54 -7.54 3.03
CA LEU A 141 4.32 -6.75 3.19
C LEU A 141 3.20 -7.25 2.29
N ASP A 142 3.54 -7.70 1.09
CA ASP A 142 2.59 -8.10 0.07
C ASP A 142 3.20 -9.19 -0.79
N ASN A 143 2.69 -10.42 -0.65
CA ASN A 143 3.21 -11.59 -1.37
C ASN A 143 3.00 -11.48 -2.89
N ASP A 144 1.95 -10.80 -3.36
CA ASP A 144 1.68 -10.64 -4.78
C ASP A 144 2.67 -9.63 -5.38
N LEU A 145 2.89 -8.51 -4.70
CA LEU A 145 3.91 -7.53 -5.07
C LEU A 145 5.32 -8.13 -4.98
N ALA A 146 5.61 -8.89 -3.91
CA ALA A 146 6.87 -9.59 -3.73
C ALA A 146 7.12 -10.62 -4.84
N LYS A 147 6.07 -11.30 -5.31
CA LYS A 147 6.15 -12.23 -6.44
C LYS A 147 6.46 -11.48 -7.73
N ASP A 148 5.75 -10.41 -8.04
CA ASP A 148 6.02 -9.56 -9.20
C ASP A 148 7.46 -9.00 -9.18
N LEU A 149 7.94 -8.59 -8.00
CA LEU A 149 9.30 -8.09 -7.80
C LEU A 149 10.38 -9.19 -7.78
N SER A 150 10.07 -10.41 -7.36
CA SER A 150 11.03 -11.52 -7.35
C SER A 150 11.24 -12.11 -8.75
N GLU A 151 10.23 -12.02 -9.62
CA GLU A 151 10.40 -12.23 -11.06
C GLU A 151 11.41 -11.22 -11.65
N HIS A 152 11.53 -10.04 -11.04
CA HIS A 152 12.64 -9.11 -11.28
C HIS A 152 13.90 -9.50 -10.51
N THR A 153 14.55 -10.59 -10.93
CA THR A 153 15.88 -11.05 -10.45
C THR A 153 16.90 -9.92 -10.21
N PRO A 154 16.99 -8.87 -11.05
CA PRO A 154 17.93 -7.77 -10.82
C PRO A 154 17.74 -7.02 -9.50
N LEU A 155 16.50 -6.88 -8.98
CA LEU A 155 16.25 -6.19 -7.72
C LEU A 155 16.74 -7.01 -6.52
N VAL A 156 16.39 -8.31 -6.50
CA VAL A 156 16.81 -9.24 -5.44
C VAL A 156 18.34 -9.31 -5.39
N GLU A 157 19.00 -9.46 -6.54
CA GLU A 157 20.46 -9.45 -6.61
C GLU A 157 21.07 -8.13 -6.12
N LEU A 158 20.47 -7.00 -6.49
CA LEU A 158 20.94 -5.68 -6.10
C LEU A 158 20.90 -5.51 -4.58
N LEU A 159 19.79 -5.89 -3.94
CA LEU A 159 19.63 -5.80 -2.50
C LEU A 159 20.52 -6.81 -1.74
N LEU A 160 20.74 -8.01 -2.28
CA LEU A 160 21.67 -8.99 -1.71
C LEU A 160 23.14 -8.54 -1.77
N LYS A 161 23.52 -7.79 -2.80
CA LYS A 161 24.87 -7.22 -2.96
C LYS A 161 25.05 -5.89 -2.22
N ASN A 162 24.01 -5.38 -1.56
CA ASN A 162 24.06 -4.12 -0.83
C ASN A 162 25.07 -4.20 0.33
N SER A 163 25.79 -3.11 0.61
CA SER A 163 26.77 -3.07 1.70
C SER A 163 26.14 -3.09 3.09
N ASP A 164 24.88 -2.65 3.21
CA ASP A 164 24.14 -2.66 4.47
C ASP A 164 23.74 -4.09 4.88
N LEU A 165 24.15 -4.49 6.08
CA LEU A 165 23.91 -5.84 6.60
C LEU A 165 22.42 -6.12 6.84
N GLU A 166 21.66 -5.11 7.27
CA GLU A 166 20.24 -5.29 7.57
C GLU A 166 19.44 -5.53 6.29
N VAL A 167 19.76 -4.80 5.22
CA VAL A 167 19.18 -5.03 3.88
C VAL A 167 19.44 -6.47 3.44
N ARG A 168 20.69 -6.94 3.53
CA ARG A 168 21.03 -8.32 3.15
C ARG A 168 20.32 -9.37 4.00
N ASN A 169 20.27 -9.18 5.32
CA ASN A 169 19.62 -10.13 6.23
C ASN A 169 18.13 -10.27 5.91
N ARG A 170 17.42 -9.15 5.67
CA ARG A 170 16.01 -9.16 5.25
C ARG A 170 15.82 -9.94 3.94
N MET A 171 16.74 -9.82 2.98
CA MET A 171 16.64 -10.59 1.73
C MET A 171 16.92 -12.08 1.93
N VAL A 172 17.88 -12.44 2.77
CA VAL A 172 18.19 -13.85 3.10
C VAL A 172 17.03 -14.52 3.80
N GLU A 173 16.39 -13.82 4.74
CA GLU A 173 15.20 -14.29 5.44
C GLU A 173 14.05 -14.54 4.44
N TYR A 174 13.82 -13.62 3.49
CA TYR A 174 12.77 -13.77 2.47
C TYR A 174 13.02 -15.00 1.60
N LEU A 175 14.24 -15.17 1.09
CA LEU A 175 14.61 -16.32 0.29
C LEU A 175 14.51 -17.64 1.07
N SER A 176 14.78 -17.61 2.38
CA SER A 176 14.60 -18.77 3.25
C SER A 176 13.13 -19.15 3.37
N VAL A 177 12.23 -18.17 3.51
CA VAL A 177 10.77 -18.41 3.52
C VAL A 177 10.31 -18.98 2.18
N GLN A 178 10.69 -18.38 1.07
CA GLN A 178 10.33 -18.85 -0.28
C GLN A 178 10.82 -20.28 -0.53
N ARG A 179 12.03 -20.62 -0.09
CA ARG A 179 12.56 -21.98 -0.20
C ARG A 179 11.72 -22.99 0.59
N MET A 180 11.35 -22.67 1.83
CA MET A 180 10.50 -23.55 2.65
C MET A 180 9.10 -23.74 2.06
N GLU A 181 8.57 -22.73 1.37
CA GLU A 181 7.28 -22.84 0.68
C GLU A 181 7.38 -23.82 -0.50
N VAL A 182 8.42 -23.72 -1.33
CA VAL A 182 8.66 -24.65 -2.44
C VAL A 182 8.83 -26.09 -1.95
N GLU A 183 9.65 -26.31 -0.92
CA GLU A 183 9.88 -27.64 -0.35
C GLU A 183 8.58 -28.27 0.18
N ARG A 184 7.67 -27.48 0.80
CA ARG A 184 6.34 -27.97 1.21
C ARG A 184 5.41 -28.29 0.04
N PHE A 185 5.47 -27.52 -1.05
CA PHE A 185 4.65 -27.79 -2.23
C PHE A 185 5.07 -29.10 -2.91
N ASP A 186 6.36 -29.37 -3.01
CA ASP A 186 6.89 -30.62 -3.56
C ASP A 186 6.50 -31.84 -2.70
N GLU A 187 6.63 -31.74 -1.37
CA GLU A 187 6.20 -32.81 -0.45
C GLU A 187 4.69 -33.11 -0.56
N ASN A 188 3.86 -32.07 -0.71
CA ASN A 188 2.41 -32.24 -0.87
C ASN A 188 2.05 -32.87 -2.23
N LEU A 189 2.75 -32.51 -3.30
CA LEU A 189 2.56 -33.11 -4.63
C LEU A 189 2.88 -34.61 -4.59
N ASP A 190 3.97 -34.99 -3.94
CA ASP A 190 4.35 -36.39 -3.75
C ASP A 190 3.30 -37.16 -2.91
N ALA A 191 2.78 -36.56 -1.84
CA ALA A 191 1.72 -37.15 -1.03
C ALA A 191 0.39 -37.30 -1.79
N GLU A 192 0.03 -36.33 -2.62
CA GLU A 192 -1.18 -36.38 -3.46
C GLU A 192 -1.05 -37.45 -4.55
N LEU A 193 0.10 -37.56 -5.21
CA LEU A 193 0.40 -38.61 -6.18
C LEU A 193 0.31 -40.01 -5.54
N VAL A 194 0.90 -40.21 -4.36
CA VAL A 194 0.81 -41.47 -3.62
C VAL A 194 -0.64 -41.78 -3.24
N SER A 195 -1.41 -40.79 -2.79
CA SER A 195 -2.83 -40.93 -2.47
C SER A 195 -3.67 -41.29 -3.70
N MET A 196 -3.42 -40.67 -4.85
CA MET A 196 -4.08 -40.97 -6.13
C MET A 196 -3.77 -42.39 -6.61
N VAL A 197 -2.50 -42.81 -6.53
CA VAL A 197 -2.08 -44.17 -6.90
C VAL A 197 -2.77 -45.19 -5.98
N ASN A 198 -2.79 -44.95 -4.68
CA ASN A 198 -3.47 -45.83 -3.73
C ASN A 198 -4.98 -45.92 -3.99
N LYS A 199 -5.66 -44.78 -4.24
CA LYS A 199 -7.09 -44.76 -4.63
C LYS A 199 -7.35 -45.52 -5.93
N SER A 200 -6.47 -45.39 -6.93
CA SER A 200 -6.56 -46.14 -8.19
C SER A 200 -6.39 -47.65 -7.98
N ILE A 201 -5.45 -48.05 -7.12
CA ILE A 201 -5.25 -49.46 -6.75
C ILE A 201 -6.47 -50.01 -5.99
N GLU A 202 -7.03 -49.23 -5.06
CA GLU A 202 -8.23 -49.60 -4.30
C GLU A 202 -9.44 -49.78 -5.23
N SER A 203 -9.66 -48.85 -6.16
CA SER A 203 -10.74 -48.90 -7.15
C SER A 203 -10.62 -50.12 -8.06
N LYS A 204 -9.43 -50.43 -8.58
CA LYS A 204 -9.16 -51.65 -9.37
C LYS A 204 -9.30 -52.95 -8.56
N ARG A 205 -9.15 -52.89 -7.24
CA ARG A 205 -9.39 -54.04 -6.35
C ARG A 205 -10.87 -54.24 -6.05
N GLN A 206 -11.66 -53.17 -6.01
CA GLN A 206 -13.11 -53.24 -5.82
C GLN A 206 -13.84 -53.71 -7.08
N GLU A 207 -13.42 -53.25 -8.27
CA GLU A 207 -13.95 -53.74 -9.56
C GLU A 207 -13.77 -55.26 -9.70
N ARG A 208 -12.58 -55.78 -9.37
CA ARG A 208 -12.30 -57.24 -9.39
C ARG A 208 -13.04 -58.06 -8.34
N LYS A 209 -13.60 -57.43 -7.30
CA LYS A 209 -14.42 -58.11 -6.28
C LYS A 209 -15.92 -58.11 -6.61
N GLY A 210 -16.36 -57.26 -7.55
CA GLY A 210 -17.75 -57.18 -8.01
C GLY A 210 -18.08 -58.08 -9.21
N GLU A 211 -17.09 -58.77 -9.78
CA GLU A 211 -17.24 -59.69 -10.93
C GLU A 211 -17.47 -61.17 -10.53
N ILE A 212 -17.91 -61.45 -9.29
CA ILE A 212 -18.28 -62.81 -8.82
C ILE A 212 -19.79 -62.99 -8.81
#